data_AF-A0A8T5K5Z1-F1
#
_entry.id   AF-A0A8T5K5Z1-F1
#
_cell.length_a   1.000
_cell.length_b   1.000
_cell.length_c   1.000
_cell.angle_alpha   90.00
_cell.angle_beta   90.00
_cell.angle_gamma   90.00
#
_symmetry.space_group_name_H-M   'P 1'
#
loop_
_entity.id
_entity.type
_entity.pdbx_description
1 polymer ?
#
loop_
_entity_poly.entity_id
_entity_poly.type
_entity_poly.pdbx_seq_one_letter_code
_entity_poly.pdbx_strand_id
1 'polypeptide(L)'
;MFPKGLLIAIILGVVSGPIFGIILYEYGVEEQLVYVDGTSLSIVTEKTNFTLGEPILITIINSGTDELKFSDTSYGLIIKQLDSIAIFSPSSSQVISKLNSHEEVSFVWDQIKNNGDHILEGTYKITSKAITLDGSIIEKIVIIHVFK
;
A
#
# COMPACT_ATOMS: atom_id res chain seq x y z
N MET A 1 -1.51 12.76 -53.09
CA MET A 1 -0.67 13.61 -52.22
C MET A 1 -1.34 13.67 -50.86
N PHE A 2 -0.66 13.24 -49.79
CA PHE A 2 -1.21 13.41 -48.44
C PHE A 2 -1.17 14.90 -48.04
N PRO A 3 -2.22 15.45 -47.45
CA PRO A 3 -2.21 16.82 -46.94
C PRO A 3 -1.07 16.98 -45.92
N LYS A 4 -0.25 18.04 -46.07
CA LYS A 4 0.90 18.27 -45.18
C LYS A 4 0.51 18.35 -43.70
N GLY A 5 -0.67 18.91 -43.40
CA GLY A 5 -1.21 18.95 -42.05
C GLY A 5 -1.54 17.57 -41.47
N LEU A 6 -2.04 16.64 -42.30
CA LEU A 6 -2.33 15.28 -41.87
C LEU A 6 -1.03 14.52 -41.55
N LEU A 7 0.02 14.71 -42.36
CA LEU A 7 1.32 14.09 -42.11
C LEU A 7 1.90 14.54 -40.77
N ILE A 8 1.83 15.84 -40.46
CA ILE A 8 2.32 16.41 -39.19
C ILE A 8 1.51 15.86 -38.01
N ALA A 9 0.18 15.81 -38.12
CA ALA A 9 -0.68 15.29 -37.06
C ALA A 9 -0.40 13.81 -36.76
N ILE A 10 -0.17 12.98 -37.78
CA ILE A 10 0.16 11.56 -37.61
C ILE A 10 1.51 11.40 -36.93
N ILE A 11 2.54 12.12 -37.37
CA ILE A 11 3.88 12.05 -36.75
C ILE A 11 3.82 12.47 -35.29
N LEU A 12 3.12 13.57 -34.98
CA LEU A 12 2.93 14.03 -33.61
C LEU A 12 2.21 12.99 -32.75
N GLY A 13 1.12 12.39 -33.25
CA GLY A 13 0.37 11.36 -32.53
C GLY A 13 1.16 10.08 -32.27
N VAL A 14 1.91 9.61 -33.27
CA VAL A 14 2.75 8.40 -33.17
C VAL A 14 3.91 8.60 -32.19
N VAL A 15 4.43 9.82 -32.06
CA VAL A 15 5.49 10.12 -31.08
C VAL A 15 4.91 10.39 -29.69
N SER A 16 3.79 11.12 -29.59
CA SER A 16 3.22 11.48 -28.28
C SER A 16 2.60 10.30 -27.56
N GLY A 17 1.92 9.39 -28.27
CA GLY A 17 1.25 8.23 -27.68
C GLY A 17 2.17 7.36 -26.82
N PRO A 18 3.31 6.88 -27.34
CA PRO A 18 4.26 6.08 -26.57
C PRO A 18 4.87 6.84 -25.38
N ILE A 19 5.23 8.11 -25.56
CA ILE A 19 5.80 8.94 -24.47
C ILE A 19 4.78 9.08 -23.33
N PHE A 20 3.53 9.40 -23.68
CA PHE A 20 2.46 9.53 -22.69
C PHE A 20 2.15 8.18 -22.03
N GLY A 21 2.20 7.09 -22.79
CA GLY A 21 2.01 5.73 -22.28
C GLY A 21 3.06 5.32 -21.24
N ILE A 22 4.34 5.64 -21.48
CA ILE A 22 5.43 5.36 -20.52
C ILE A 22 5.25 6.18 -19.24
N ILE A 23 4.97 7.49 -19.36
CA ILE A 23 4.74 8.36 -18.20
C ILE A 23 3.58 7.86 -17.34
N LEU A 24 2.47 7.45 -17.97
CA LEU A 24 1.31 6.91 -17.24
C LEU A 24 1.61 5.54 -16.59
N TYR A 25 2.43 4.71 -17.23
CA TYR A 25 2.85 3.43 -16.65
C TYR A 25 3.71 3.63 -15.40
N GLU A 26 4.72 4.49 -15.47
CA GLU A 26 5.58 4.80 -14.32
C GLU A 26 4.80 5.40 -13.15
N TYR A 27 3.83 6.30 -13.41
CA TYR A 27 2.98 6.87 -12.36
C TYR A 27 2.03 5.84 -11.73
N GLY A 28 1.68 4.77 -12.45
CA GLY A 28 0.81 3.71 -11.95
C GLY A 28 1.51 2.71 -11.03
N VAL A 29 2.84 2.69 -11.01
CA VAL A 29 3.65 1.82 -10.15
C VAL A 29 4.04 2.61 -8.89
N GLU A 30 3.18 2.59 -7.87
CA GLU A 30 3.59 3.08 -6.55
C GLU A 30 4.60 2.09 -5.95
N GLU A 31 5.86 2.50 -5.80
CA GLU A 31 6.86 1.73 -5.06
C GLU A 31 6.41 1.59 -3.59
N GLN A 32 5.94 0.39 -3.25
CA GLN A 32 5.46 0.08 -1.89
C GLN A 32 6.60 0.09 -0.85
N LEU A 33 7.84 -0.15 -1.30
CA LEU A 33 9.03 -0.28 -0.47
C LEU A 33 10.19 0.54 -1.04
N VAL A 34 10.65 1.52 -0.26
CA VAL A 34 11.84 2.31 -0.55
C VAL A 34 12.64 2.42 0.74
N TYR A 35 13.88 1.97 0.72
CA TYR A 35 14.78 2.08 1.87
C TYR A 35 15.42 3.47 1.92
N VAL A 36 15.41 4.09 3.10
CA VAL A 36 15.98 5.42 3.31
C VAL A 36 16.72 5.48 4.64
N ASP A 37 17.69 6.39 4.73
CA ASP A 37 18.36 6.68 6.00
C ASP A 37 17.40 7.44 6.93
N GLY A 38 17.37 7.05 8.21
CA GLY A 38 16.51 7.62 9.25
C GLY A 38 15.23 6.83 9.48
N THR A 39 14.14 7.53 9.74
CA THR A 39 12.84 6.93 10.10
C THR A 39 11.99 6.69 8.85
N SER A 40 11.60 5.44 8.59
CA SER A 40 10.71 5.10 7.48
C SER A 40 9.93 3.80 7.71
N LEU A 41 8.67 3.79 7.26
CA LEU A 41 7.75 2.67 7.38
C LEU A 41 7.17 2.35 6.00
N SER A 42 7.22 1.07 5.63
CA SER A 42 6.65 0.56 4.38
C SER A 42 5.63 -0.53 4.68
N ILE A 43 4.62 -0.61 3.82
CA ILE A 43 3.63 -1.69 3.80
C ILE A 43 3.70 -2.28 2.41
N VAL A 44 3.90 -3.59 2.32
CA VAL A 44 4.03 -4.33 1.08
C VAL A 44 2.95 -5.39 1.02
N THR A 45 2.33 -5.53 -0.15
CA THR A 45 1.39 -6.61 -0.46
C THR A 45 1.89 -7.37 -1.69
N GLU A 46 1.41 -8.61 -1.93
CA GLU A 46 1.86 -9.36 -3.11
C GLU A 46 1.49 -8.67 -4.42
N LYS A 47 0.38 -7.91 -4.39
CA LYS A 47 -0.18 -7.14 -5.50
C LYS A 47 -1.14 -6.08 -4.95
N THR A 48 -1.66 -5.21 -5.81
CA THR A 48 -2.66 -4.19 -5.46
C THR A 48 -4.08 -4.58 -5.86
N ASN A 49 -4.25 -5.61 -6.70
CA ASN A 49 -5.54 -6.06 -7.22
C ASN A 49 -5.79 -7.52 -6.81
N PHE A 50 -6.86 -7.76 -6.06
CA PHE A 50 -7.21 -9.07 -5.50
C PHE A 50 -8.59 -9.51 -5.96
N THR A 51 -8.79 -10.83 -5.99
CA THR A 51 -10.11 -11.42 -6.21
C THR A 51 -10.84 -11.60 -4.88
N LEU A 52 -12.17 -11.52 -4.88
CA LEU A 52 -12.98 -11.66 -3.67
C LEU A 52 -12.76 -13.05 -3.05
N GLY A 53 -12.41 -13.09 -1.76
CA GLY A 53 -12.11 -14.32 -1.03
C GLY A 53 -10.67 -14.82 -1.17
N GLU A 54 -9.82 -14.12 -1.92
CA GLU A 54 -8.37 -14.38 -1.96
C GLU A 54 -7.68 -13.85 -0.68
N PRO A 55 -6.86 -14.66 0.01
CA PRO A 55 -6.10 -14.16 1.15
C PRO A 55 -5.08 -13.10 0.70
N ILE A 56 -4.88 -12.07 1.53
CA ILE A 56 -3.96 -10.95 1.26
C ILE A 56 -2.82 -11.03 2.27
N LEU A 57 -1.58 -11.23 1.81
CA LEU A 57 -0.39 -11.11 2.65
C LEU A 57 0.04 -9.64 2.74
N ILE A 58 0.07 -9.14 3.96
CA ILE A 58 0.43 -7.77 4.28
C ILE A 58 1.72 -7.82 5.09
N THR A 59 2.81 -7.31 4.53
CA THR A 59 4.09 -7.21 5.22
C THR A 59 4.36 -5.76 5.61
N ILE A 60 4.57 -5.53 6.90
CA ILE A 60 4.99 -4.24 7.44
C ILE A 60 6.50 -4.31 7.63
N ILE A 61 7.21 -3.36 7.03
CA ILE A 61 8.68 -3.34 6.98
C ILE A 61 9.16 -2.01 7.55
N ASN A 62 10.13 -2.08 8.46
CA ASN A 62 10.93 -0.90 8.78
C ASN A 62 11.93 -0.66 7.65
N SER A 63 11.57 0.26 6.75
CA SER A 63 12.41 0.66 5.62
C SER A 63 13.42 1.74 5.97
N GLY A 64 13.51 2.10 7.26
CA GLY A 64 14.48 3.04 7.81
C GLY A 64 15.67 2.38 8.51
N THR A 65 16.57 3.22 9.00
CA THR A 65 17.66 2.84 9.92
C THR A 65 17.27 2.93 11.39
N ASP A 66 16.25 3.74 11.70
CA ASP A 66 15.80 3.98 13.08
C ASP A 66 14.85 2.90 13.59
N GLU A 67 14.93 2.53 14.88
CA GLU A 67 13.97 1.59 15.50
C GLU A 67 12.55 2.19 15.49
N LEU A 68 11.56 1.39 15.07
CA LEU A 68 10.15 1.72 15.16
C LEU A 68 9.48 0.96 16.30
N LYS A 69 8.61 1.64 17.04
CA LYS A 69 7.81 1.06 18.13
C LYS A 69 6.33 1.06 17.78
N PHE A 70 5.61 0.10 18.32
CA PHE A 70 4.18 -0.06 18.11
C PHE A 70 3.50 -0.23 19.46
N SER A 71 2.29 0.30 19.60
CA SER A 71 1.54 0.24 20.86
C SER A 71 1.13 -1.17 21.28
N ASP A 72 1.11 -2.11 20.33
CA ASP A 72 0.58 -3.46 20.51
C ASP A 72 1.22 -4.45 19.50
N THR A 73 0.75 -5.71 19.48
CA THR A 73 1.26 -6.75 18.56
C THR A 73 0.59 -6.76 17.19
N SER A 74 -0.31 -5.80 16.90
CA SER A 74 -0.87 -5.62 15.55
C SER A 74 0.04 -4.78 14.65
N TYR A 75 1.12 -4.22 15.21
CA TYR A 75 2.01 -3.29 14.50
C TYR A 75 1.23 -2.12 13.88
N GLY A 76 0.19 -1.66 14.59
CA GLY A 76 -0.69 -0.59 14.16
C GLY A 76 -1.51 -0.90 12.90
N LEU A 77 -1.58 -2.16 12.48
CA LEU A 77 -2.27 -2.59 11.26
C LEU A 77 -3.78 -2.42 11.40
N ILE A 78 -4.35 -1.58 10.53
CA ILE A 78 -5.79 -1.35 10.43
C ILE A 78 -6.16 -1.33 8.95
N ILE A 79 -7.18 -2.11 8.59
CA ILE A 79 -7.77 -2.09 7.25
C ILE A 79 -9.07 -1.30 7.31
N LYS A 80 -9.20 -0.35 6.39
CA LYS A 80 -10.31 0.58 6.32
C LYS A 80 -10.98 0.53 4.95
N GLN A 81 -12.27 0.83 4.90
CA GLN A 81 -12.94 1.19 3.66
C GLN A 81 -12.44 2.55 3.14
N LEU A 82 -12.78 2.88 1.89
CA LEU A 82 -12.37 4.14 1.26
C LEU A 82 -12.81 5.38 2.08
N ASP A 83 -13.97 5.30 2.71
CA ASP A 83 -14.53 6.29 3.66
C ASP A 83 -13.81 6.36 5.02
N SER A 84 -12.74 5.57 5.18
CA SER A 84 -11.89 5.48 6.37
C SER A 84 -12.52 4.80 7.58
N ILE A 85 -13.66 4.12 7.42
CA ILE A 85 -14.23 3.26 8.46
C ILE A 85 -13.33 2.02 8.62
N ALA A 86 -12.85 1.78 9.84
CA ALA A 86 -12.06 0.59 10.16
C ALA A 86 -12.96 -0.65 10.13
N ILE A 87 -12.57 -1.64 9.33
CA ILE A 87 -13.32 -2.89 9.14
C ILE A 87 -12.61 -4.10 9.69
N PHE A 88 -11.28 -4.04 9.78
CA PHE A 88 -10.46 -5.14 10.29
C PHE A 88 -9.22 -4.61 11.01
N SER A 89 -8.84 -5.33 12.07
CA SER A 89 -7.59 -5.18 12.80
C SER A 89 -7.18 -6.56 13.33
N PRO A 90 -5.90 -6.97 13.21
CA PRO A 90 -5.46 -8.25 13.74
C PRO A 90 -5.72 -8.40 15.24
N SER A 91 -5.89 -9.64 15.70
CA SER A 91 -5.88 -9.93 17.13
C SER A 91 -4.55 -9.49 17.74
N SER A 92 -4.63 -8.72 18.82
CA SER A 92 -3.48 -8.01 19.37
C SER A 92 -3.37 -8.16 20.87
N SER A 93 -2.14 -8.31 21.36
CA SER A 93 -1.81 -8.24 22.79
C SER A 93 -1.32 -6.84 23.14
N GLN A 94 -1.66 -6.36 24.34
CA GLN A 94 -1.25 -5.04 24.85
C GLN A 94 0.22 -5.00 25.27
N VAL A 95 1.12 -5.27 24.33
CA VAL A 95 2.57 -5.29 24.51
C VAL A 95 3.21 -4.43 23.44
N ILE A 96 4.15 -3.56 23.84
CA ILE A 96 4.89 -2.72 22.91
C ILE A 96 5.74 -3.60 21.99
N SER A 97 5.43 -3.59 20.70
CA SER A 97 6.21 -4.29 19.69
C SER A 97 7.23 -3.36 19.05
N LYS A 98 8.25 -3.93 18.42
CA LYS A 98 9.34 -3.19 17.80
C LYS A 98 9.71 -3.79 16.46
N LEU A 99 10.15 -2.95 15.53
CA LEU A 99 10.87 -3.36 14.33
C LEU A 99 12.19 -2.60 14.28
N ASN A 100 13.30 -3.34 14.36
CA ASN A 100 14.62 -2.79 14.07
C ASN A 100 14.75 -2.49 12.58
N SER A 101 15.84 -1.83 12.20
CA SER A 101 16.13 -1.52 10.80
C SER A 101 16.06 -2.78 9.92
N HIS A 102 15.32 -2.68 8.80
CA HIS A 102 15.09 -3.76 7.84
C HIS A 102 14.33 -4.99 8.38
N GLU A 103 13.83 -4.96 9.61
CA GLU A 103 12.95 -6.02 10.11
C GLU A 103 11.53 -5.88 9.55
N GLU A 104 10.85 -7.01 9.46
CA GLU A 104 9.52 -7.12 8.91
C GLU A 104 8.62 -8.05 9.72
N VAL A 105 7.32 -7.83 9.58
CA VAL A 105 6.27 -8.71 10.12
C VAL A 105 5.18 -8.86 9.09
N SER A 106 4.67 -10.08 8.93
CA SER A 106 3.62 -10.38 7.96
C SER A 106 2.32 -10.79 8.63
N PHE A 107 1.21 -10.36 8.03
CA PHE A 107 -0.15 -10.69 8.40
C PHE A 107 -0.89 -11.24 7.20
N VAL A 108 -1.76 -12.22 7.44
CA VAL A 108 -2.68 -12.73 6.42
C VAL A 108 -4.07 -12.21 6.74
N TRP A 109 -4.72 -11.60 5.76
CA TRP A 109 -6.11 -11.17 5.86
C TRP A 109 -6.98 -11.88 4.83
N ASP A 110 -7.89 -12.72 5.31
CA ASP A 110 -8.80 -13.53 4.49
C ASP A 110 -10.02 -12.73 3.96
N GLN A 111 -9.92 -11.39 3.91
CA GLN A 111 -11.02 -10.51 3.49
C GLN A 111 -12.27 -10.60 4.38
N ILE A 112 -12.08 -10.94 5.65
CA ILE A 112 -13.13 -11.03 6.68
C ILE A 112 -13.00 -9.85 7.64
N LYS A 113 -14.11 -9.18 7.92
CA LYS A 113 -14.19 -8.07 8.88
C LYS A 113 -14.08 -8.58 10.32
N ASN A 114 -13.83 -7.68 11.27
CA ASN A 114 -13.79 -8.04 12.69
C ASN A 114 -15.12 -8.60 13.24
N ASN A 115 -16.25 -8.37 12.57
CA ASN A 115 -17.56 -8.93 12.93
C ASN A 115 -17.83 -10.32 12.32
N GLY A 116 -16.90 -10.86 11.53
CA GLY A 116 -17.04 -12.16 10.86
C GLY A 116 -17.66 -12.11 9.47
N ASP A 117 -18.13 -10.95 9.01
CA ASP A 117 -18.69 -10.81 7.66
C ASP A 117 -17.58 -10.70 6.61
N HIS A 118 -17.82 -11.22 5.41
CA HIS A 118 -16.98 -10.93 4.25
C HIS A 118 -17.07 -9.45 3.85
N ILE A 119 -15.98 -8.92 3.31
CA ILE A 119 -16.00 -7.62 2.63
C ILE A 119 -16.74 -7.71 1.30
N LEU A 120 -17.04 -6.55 0.71
CA LEU A 120 -17.59 -6.46 -0.64
C LEU A 120 -16.48 -6.11 -1.64
N GLU A 121 -16.78 -6.21 -2.93
CA GLU A 121 -15.90 -5.63 -3.95
C GLU A 121 -15.74 -4.11 -3.73
N GLY A 122 -14.56 -3.59 -4.01
CA GLY A 122 -14.26 -2.18 -3.82
C GLY A 122 -12.80 -1.88 -3.47
N THR A 123 -12.57 -0.64 -3.06
CA THR A 123 -11.24 -0.12 -2.72
C THR A 123 -11.08 -0.05 -1.21
N TYR A 124 -9.97 -0.57 -0.72
CA TYR A 124 -9.64 -0.61 0.71
C TYR A 124 -8.28 0.04 0.97
N LYS A 125 -8.12 0.59 2.16
CA LYS A 125 -6.88 1.20 2.65
C LYS A 125 -6.30 0.32 3.72
N ILE A 126 -5.07 -0.15 3.51
CA ILE A 126 -4.25 -0.77 4.54
C ILE A 126 -3.44 0.34 5.19
N THR A 127 -3.53 0.46 6.50
CA THR A 127 -2.83 1.49 7.27
C THR A 127 -2.00 0.85 8.37
N SER A 128 -0.79 1.39 8.62
CA SER A 128 0.03 1.04 9.77
C SER A 128 0.58 2.31 10.40
N LYS A 129 0.59 2.34 11.73
CA LYS A 129 1.08 3.47 12.53
C LYS A 129 2.21 3.01 13.42
N ALA A 130 3.33 3.71 13.34
CA ALA A 130 4.51 3.47 14.17
C ALA A 130 4.86 4.72 14.98
N ILE A 131 5.46 4.49 16.15
CA ILE A 131 6.03 5.49 17.04
C ILE A 131 7.54 5.49 16.80
N THR A 132 8.08 6.65 16.48
CA THR A 132 9.49 6.86 16.15
C THR A 132 10.33 7.04 17.42
N LEU A 133 11.67 7.09 17.28
CA LEU A 133 12.59 7.28 18.41
C LEU A 133 12.35 8.59 19.17
N ASP A 134 12.00 9.67 18.47
CA ASP A 134 11.67 10.98 19.02
C ASP A 134 10.23 11.07 19.59
N GLY A 135 9.46 9.98 19.49
CA GLY A 135 8.08 9.88 20.01
C GLY A 135 7.01 10.42 19.06
N SER A 136 7.39 10.83 17.84
CA SER A 136 6.45 11.18 16.77
C SER A 136 5.71 9.95 16.26
N ILE A 137 4.55 10.15 15.62
CA ILE A 137 3.78 9.09 14.99
C ILE A 137 3.88 9.24 13.48
N ILE A 138 4.32 8.18 12.80
CA ILE A 138 4.28 8.07 11.35
C ILE A 138 3.16 7.12 10.94
N GLU A 139 2.49 7.43 9.83
CA GLU A 139 1.43 6.58 9.25
C GLU A 139 1.78 6.30 7.79
N LYS A 140 1.74 5.01 7.42
CA LYS A 140 1.82 4.57 6.03
C LYS A 140 0.46 4.03 5.60
N ILE A 141 0.09 4.34 4.36
CA ILE A 141 -1.17 3.91 3.73
C ILE A 141 -0.82 3.25 2.40
N VAL A 142 -1.45 2.11 2.13
CA VAL A 142 -1.44 1.44 0.82
C VAL A 142 -2.89 1.19 0.41
N ILE A 143 -3.17 1.42 -0.87
CA ILE A 143 -4.49 1.20 -1.45
C ILE A 143 -4.47 -0.15 -2.17
N ILE A 144 -5.50 -0.96 -1.90
CA ILE A 144 -5.76 -2.21 -2.61
C ILE A 144 -7.17 -2.19 -3.18
N HIS A 145 -7.37 -2.97 -4.23
CA HIS A 145 -8.66 -3.15 -4.88
C HIS A 145 -9.04 -4.62 -4.86
N VAL A 146 -10.30 -4.88 -4.54
CA VAL A 146 -10.88 -6.22 -4.49
C VAL A 146 -12.00 -6.28 -5.51
N PHE A 147 -11.92 -7.24 -6.43
CA PHE A 147 -12.86 -7.42 -7.53
C PHE A 147 -13.45 -8.83 -7.50
N LYS A 148 -14.58 -9.01 -8.19
CA LYS A 148 -15.20 -10.31 -8.40
C LYS A 148 -14.51 -11.13 -9.50
#